data_AF-A0A4Y1ZCK9-F1
#
_entry.id   AF-A0A4Y1ZCK9-F1
#
_cell.length_a   1.000
_cell.length_b   1.000
_cell.length_c   1.000
_cell.angle_alpha   90.00
_cell.angle_beta   90.00
_cell.angle_gamma   90.00
#
_symmetry.space_group_name_H-M   'P 1'
#
loop_
_entity.id
_entity.type
_entity.pdbx_description
1 polymer ?
#
loop_
_entity_poly.entity_id
_entity_poly.type
_entity_poly.pdbx_seq_one_letter_code
_entity_poly.pdbx_strand_id
1 'polypeptide(L)'
;MYLDLERFKYINDTLGHPIGDELLKQFAKKLRALLDVRYFIARISADEFLILCPNIFYPTVVNVAETMVSAFDEPFLINDYRIPVSLNLGISIFPEDGDDGTTLLKHADSALHWAQKDKHNRYRIFTSTMDITSYKRFTLESDLRNSLDLHQFDLYYQPKVDLLTNQIVGAEALIRWNHPEWGLISPTEFIPLAEEIGVMRQIDHWIEETSCRQIRLGRTRDCLNSRSPSI
;
A
#
# COMPACT_ATOMS: atom_id res chain seq x y z
N MET A 1 1.38 19.29 -2.93
CA MET A 1 2.24 18.09 -2.95
C MET A 1 2.85 17.91 -1.56
N TYR A 2 2.72 16.74 -0.97
CA TYR A 2 3.38 16.32 0.27
C TYR A 2 4.53 15.39 -0.10
N LEU A 3 5.67 15.51 0.59
CA LEU A 3 6.83 14.69 0.31
C LEU A 3 7.63 14.37 1.56
N ASP A 4 8.32 13.24 1.49
CA ASP A 4 9.04 12.61 2.59
C ASP A 4 10.39 12.06 2.10
N LEU A 5 11.43 12.16 2.93
CA LEU A 5 12.76 11.62 2.64
C LEU A 5 12.87 10.20 3.17
N GLU A 6 13.10 9.23 2.27
CA GLU A 6 13.21 7.85 2.69
C GLU A 6 14.40 7.61 3.62
N ARG A 7 14.17 6.85 4.69
CA ARG A 7 15.19 6.35 5.62
C ARG A 7 15.97 7.48 6.34
N PHE A 8 15.44 8.69 6.42
CA PHE A 8 16.10 9.81 7.10
C PHE A 8 16.42 9.49 8.58
N LYS A 9 15.49 8.84 9.29
CA LYS A 9 15.74 8.34 10.64
C LYS A 9 16.96 7.41 10.72
N TYR A 10 17.07 6.45 9.81
CA TYR A 10 18.21 5.53 9.75
C TYR A 10 19.53 6.29 9.51
N ILE A 11 19.50 7.33 8.67
CA ILE A 11 20.66 8.20 8.44
C ILE A 11 21.06 8.92 9.73
N ASN A 12 20.11 9.51 10.46
CA ASN A 12 20.39 10.14 11.76
C ASN A 12 20.94 9.16 12.79
N ASP A 13 20.35 7.98 12.90
CA ASP A 13 20.74 6.96 13.87
C ASP A 13 22.15 6.40 13.56
N THR A 14 22.56 6.41 12.28
CA THR A 14 23.84 5.82 11.83
C THR A 14 24.96 6.85 11.73
N LEU A 15 24.69 8.04 11.18
CA LEU A 15 25.69 9.07 10.87
C LEU A 15 25.61 10.30 11.81
N GLY A 16 24.62 10.31 12.70
CA GLY A 16 24.40 11.37 13.69
C GLY A 16 23.59 12.55 13.15
N HIS A 17 22.90 13.23 14.07
CA HIS A 17 22.08 14.42 13.77
C HIS A 17 22.81 15.53 12.99
N PRO A 18 24.11 15.84 13.20
CA PRO A 18 24.77 16.88 12.41
C PRO A 18 24.81 16.58 10.91
N ILE A 19 24.96 15.31 10.52
CA ILE A 19 24.92 14.90 9.11
C ILE A 19 23.50 14.98 8.55
N GLY A 20 22.50 14.56 9.34
CA GLY A 20 21.10 14.68 8.94
C GLY A 20 20.64 16.13 8.78
N ASP A 21 21.07 17.04 9.65
CA ASP A 21 20.79 18.47 9.52
C ASP A 21 21.38 19.07 8.25
N GLU A 22 22.61 18.69 7.90
CA GLU A 22 23.22 19.14 6.65
C GLU A 22 22.52 18.53 5.43
N LEU A 23 22.10 17.27 5.52
CA LEU A 23 21.31 16.62 4.48
C LEU A 23 20.01 17.38 4.22
N LEU A 24 19.26 17.74 5.26
CA LEU A 24 18.02 18.51 5.12
C LEU A 24 18.25 19.89 4.50
N LYS A 25 19.35 20.56 4.86
CA LYS A 25 19.72 21.86 4.25
C LYS A 25 20.05 21.71 2.78
N GLN A 26 20.85 20.71 2.40
CA GLN A 26 21.17 20.45 0.99
C GLN A 26 19.94 20.02 0.20
N PHE A 27 19.10 19.16 0.78
CA PHE A 27 17.83 18.73 0.21
C PHE A 27 16.93 19.94 -0.08
N ALA A 28 16.72 20.81 0.91
CA ALA A 28 15.89 22.01 0.75
C ALA A 28 16.45 22.98 -0.31
N LYS A 29 17.79 23.14 -0.38
CA LYS A 29 18.45 23.95 -1.43
C LYS A 29 18.24 23.34 -2.82
N LYS A 30 18.46 22.03 -2.97
CA LYS A 30 18.28 21.30 -4.24
C LYS A 30 16.82 21.39 -4.68
N LEU A 31 15.88 21.20 -3.75
CA LEU A 31 14.45 21.32 -3.98
C LEU A 31 14.07 22.72 -4.45
N ARG A 32 14.58 23.78 -3.79
CA ARG A 32 14.28 25.16 -4.18
C ARG A 32 14.86 25.53 -5.54
N ALA A 33 16.04 25.01 -5.89
CA ALA A 33 16.67 25.26 -7.19
C ALA A 33 15.94 24.55 -8.34
N LEU A 34 15.31 23.41 -8.07
CA LEU A 34 14.60 22.61 -9.06
C LEU A 34 13.23 23.18 -9.42
N LEU A 35 12.59 23.88 -8.49
CA LEU A 35 11.19 24.28 -8.58
C LEU A 35 11.02 25.74 -9.01
N ASP A 36 9.88 26.02 -9.65
CA ASP A 36 9.50 27.38 -10.05
C ASP A 36 9.49 28.31 -8.83
N VAL A 37 10.00 29.53 -9.01
CA VAL A 37 10.08 30.55 -7.96
C VAL A 37 8.72 30.85 -7.32
N ARG A 38 7.63 30.67 -8.08
CA ARG A 38 6.24 30.88 -7.65
C ARG A 38 5.73 29.79 -6.71
N TYR A 39 6.36 28.62 -6.69
CA TYR A 39 5.97 27.55 -5.79
C TYR A 39 6.45 27.88 -4.38
N PHE A 40 5.58 27.62 -3.42
CA PHE A 40 5.89 27.79 -2.01
C PHE A 40 6.29 26.44 -1.43
N ILE A 41 7.42 26.41 -0.72
CA ILE A 41 7.99 25.20 -0.12
C ILE A 41 8.06 25.43 1.39
N ALA A 42 7.50 24.51 2.15
CA ALA A 42 7.57 24.51 3.61
C ALA A 42 8.12 23.17 4.11
N ARG A 43 8.86 23.19 5.21
CA ARG A 43 9.17 21.98 5.99
C ARG A 43 8.15 21.88 7.11
N ILE A 44 7.40 20.78 7.15
CA ILE A 44 6.31 20.58 8.12
C ILE A 44 6.85 19.94 9.39
N SER A 45 7.63 18.88 9.23
CA SER A 45 8.24 18.14 10.33
C SER A 45 9.56 17.53 9.86
N ALA A 46 10.29 16.85 10.76
CA ALA A 46 11.57 16.14 10.55
C ALA A 46 12.07 16.06 9.08
N ASP A 47 11.60 15.09 8.32
CA ASP A 47 11.89 14.76 6.92
C ASP A 47 10.76 15.14 5.96
N GLU A 48 9.72 15.80 6.45
CA GLU A 48 8.51 16.08 5.71
C GLU A 48 8.48 17.51 5.20
N PHE A 49 8.15 17.67 3.91
CA PHE A 49 7.98 18.96 3.28
C PHE A 49 6.65 19.04 2.52
N LEU A 50 6.18 20.25 2.33
CA LEU A 50 4.97 20.58 1.59
C LEU A 50 5.32 21.56 0.48
N ILE A 51 4.77 21.33 -0.71
CA ILE A 51 4.87 22.24 -1.84
C ILE A 51 3.46 22.65 -2.29
N LEU A 52 3.24 23.96 -2.32
CA LEU A 52 2.06 24.58 -2.91
C LEU A 52 2.41 25.12 -4.29
N CYS A 53 1.73 24.58 -5.30
CA CYS A 53 1.92 24.92 -6.72
C CYS A 53 0.70 25.69 -7.24
N PRO A 54 0.65 27.03 -7.11
CA PRO A 54 -0.49 27.80 -7.58
C PRO A 54 -0.59 27.80 -9.11
N ASN A 55 -1.82 27.76 -9.64
CA ASN A 55 -2.12 27.88 -11.07
C ASN A 55 -1.33 26.91 -11.97
N ILE A 56 -1.21 25.65 -11.53
CA ILE A 56 -0.51 24.59 -12.27
C ILE A 56 -1.52 23.75 -13.08
N PHE A 57 -1.17 23.41 -14.32
CA PHE A 57 -1.96 22.49 -15.14
C PHE A 57 -1.62 21.04 -14.81
N TYR A 58 -2.61 20.15 -14.87
CA TYR A 58 -2.47 18.73 -14.51
C TYR A 58 -1.27 18.02 -15.18
N PRO A 59 -1.02 18.13 -16.51
CA PRO A 59 0.15 17.48 -17.12
C PRO A 59 1.48 18.03 -16.59
N THR A 60 1.51 19.30 -16.18
CA THR A 60 2.70 19.94 -15.61
C THR A 60 3.00 19.41 -14.21
N VAL A 61 1.98 19.06 -13.42
CA VAL A 61 2.13 18.46 -12.08
C VAL A 61 2.90 17.14 -12.16
N VAL A 62 2.54 16.27 -13.10
CA VAL A 62 3.21 14.98 -13.34
C VAL A 62 4.67 15.19 -13.71
N ASN A 63 4.93 16.08 -14.68
CA ASN A 63 6.29 16.37 -15.12
C ASN A 63 7.16 16.92 -13.97
N VAL A 64 6.60 17.78 -13.12
CA VAL A 64 7.30 18.30 -11.93
C VAL A 64 7.63 17.15 -10.97
N ALA A 65 6.67 16.28 -10.68
CA ALA A 65 6.89 15.12 -9.80
C ALA A 65 7.97 14.16 -10.36
N GLU A 66 7.93 13.82 -11.64
CA GLU A 66 8.93 12.95 -12.29
C GLU A 66 10.32 13.58 -12.31
N THR A 67 10.38 14.90 -12.58
CA THR A 67 11.63 15.66 -12.54
C THR A 67 12.21 15.65 -11.13
N MET A 68 11.37 15.82 -10.10
CA MET A 68 11.78 15.71 -8.71
C MET A 68 12.32 14.32 -8.40
N VAL A 69 11.53 13.28 -8.62
CA VAL A 69 11.94 11.90 -8.36
C VAL A 69 13.30 11.58 -9.00
N SER A 70 13.49 11.95 -10.27
CA SER A 70 14.74 11.73 -11.00
C SER A 70 15.91 12.57 -10.46
N ALA A 71 15.66 13.84 -10.09
CA ALA A 71 16.71 14.73 -9.59
C ALA A 71 17.30 14.26 -8.25
N PHE A 72 16.54 13.52 -7.45
CA PHE A 72 17.01 13.02 -6.16
C PHE A 72 17.59 11.60 -6.22
N ASP A 73 17.69 10.98 -7.41
CA ASP A 73 18.43 9.71 -7.58
C ASP A 73 19.95 9.87 -7.41
N GLU A 74 20.46 11.09 -7.58
CA GLU A 74 21.87 11.39 -7.33
C GLU A 74 22.14 11.54 -5.81
N PRO A 75 23.13 10.80 -5.27
CA PRO A 75 23.43 10.82 -3.84
C PRO A 75 24.01 12.16 -3.39
N PHE A 76 23.71 12.53 -2.15
CA PHE A 76 24.27 13.71 -1.50
C PHE A 76 25.71 13.43 -1.03
N LEU A 77 26.59 14.42 -1.23
CA LEU A 77 27.95 14.41 -0.71
C LEU A 77 28.02 15.31 0.52
N ILE A 78 28.18 14.71 1.69
CA ILE A 78 28.21 15.41 2.97
C ILE A 78 29.45 14.94 3.73
N ASN A 79 30.44 15.84 3.87
CA ASN A 79 31.79 15.51 4.31
C ASN A 79 32.36 14.36 3.44
N ASP A 80 32.78 13.25 4.06
CA ASP A 80 33.32 12.08 3.38
C ASP A 80 32.24 11.02 3.02
N TYR A 81 30.96 11.32 3.28
CA TYR A 81 29.87 10.39 3.03
C TYR A 81 29.19 10.65 1.69
N ARG A 82 28.91 9.55 0.98
CA ARG A 82 28.02 9.51 -0.18
C ARG A 82 26.69 8.88 0.25
N ILE A 83 25.68 9.72 0.44
CA ILE A 83 24.40 9.33 1.05
C ILE A 83 23.33 9.24 -0.04
N PRO A 84 22.91 8.03 -0.44
CA PRO A 84 21.76 7.88 -1.33
C PRO A 84 20.48 8.22 -0.57
N VAL A 85 19.66 9.10 -1.13
CA VAL A 85 18.37 9.51 -0.55
C VAL A 85 17.33 9.49 -1.63
N SER A 86 16.28 8.71 -1.44
CA SER A 86 15.07 8.75 -2.26
C SER A 86 14.03 9.65 -1.61
N LEU A 87 13.07 10.12 -2.40
CA LEU A 87 11.88 10.78 -1.89
C LEU A 87 10.63 10.07 -2.39
N ASN A 88 9.57 10.15 -1.59
CA ASN A 88 8.22 9.80 -2.00
C ASN A 88 7.35 11.06 -2.06
N LEU A 89 6.35 11.06 -2.96
CA LEU A 89 5.48 12.20 -3.24
C LEU A 89 4.02 11.80 -3.23
N GLY A 90 3.22 12.52 -2.46
CA GLY A 90 1.77 12.53 -2.55
C GLY A 90 1.26 13.84 -3.13
N ILE A 91 0.30 13.79 -4.04
CA ILE A 91 -0.18 14.94 -4.79
C ILE A 91 -1.69 15.00 -4.67
N SER A 92 -2.23 16.15 -4.27
CA SER A 92 -3.66 16.49 -4.36
C SER A 92 -3.83 17.80 -5.12
N ILE A 93 -4.98 17.94 -5.77
CA ILE A 93 -5.28 19.00 -6.72
C ILE A 93 -6.57 19.70 -6.32
N PHE A 94 -6.53 21.02 -6.23
CA PHE A 94 -7.72 21.83 -6.05
C PHE A 94 -8.33 22.20 -7.41
N PRO A 95 -9.66 22.17 -7.56
CA PRO A 95 -10.67 21.79 -6.57
C PRO A 95 -11.06 20.30 -6.56
N GLU A 96 -10.49 19.48 -7.44
CA GLU A 96 -10.92 18.10 -7.68
C GLU A 96 -10.82 17.19 -6.44
N ASP A 97 -9.75 17.38 -5.66
CA ASP A 97 -9.42 16.59 -4.48
C ASP A 97 -9.77 17.33 -3.18
N GLY A 98 -10.58 18.38 -3.22
CA GLY A 98 -11.01 19.11 -2.02
C GLY A 98 -11.14 20.60 -2.24
N ASP A 99 -12.03 21.22 -1.47
CA ASP A 99 -12.35 22.65 -1.52
C ASP A 99 -11.64 23.48 -0.43
N ASP A 100 -10.99 22.83 0.54
CA ASP A 100 -10.23 23.46 1.61
C ASP A 100 -8.81 22.87 1.77
N GLY A 101 -7.92 23.66 2.37
CA GLY A 101 -6.51 23.29 2.55
C GLY A 101 -6.28 22.09 3.47
N THR A 102 -7.15 21.87 4.46
CA THR A 102 -7.05 20.72 5.38
C THR A 102 -7.39 19.42 4.63
N THR A 103 -8.45 19.44 3.83
CA THR A 103 -8.85 18.28 3.00
C THR A 103 -7.77 17.95 1.95
N LEU A 104 -7.26 18.96 1.24
CA LEU A 104 -6.18 18.77 0.27
C LEU A 104 -4.91 18.20 0.92
N LEU A 105 -4.55 18.67 2.12
CA LEU A 105 -3.39 18.18 2.84
C LEU A 105 -3.57 16.70 3.23
N LYS A 106 -4.73 16.34 3.78
CA LYS A 106 -5.08 14.97 4.13
C LYS A 106 -5.03 14.03 2.92
N HIS A 107 -5.55 14.46 1.77
CA HIS A 107 -5.53 13.66 0.56
C HIS A 107 -4.11 13.54 -0.05
N ALA A 108 -3.30 14.59 0.01
CA ALA A 108 -1.90 14.50 -0.39
C ALA A 108 -1.11 13.53 0.50
N ASP A 109 -1.35 13.55 1.82
CA ASP A 109 -0.75 12.61 2.77
C ASP A 109 -1.20 11.16 2.50
N SER A 110 -2.49 10.93 2.26
CA SER A 110 -3.03 9.62 1.83
C SER A 110 -2.31 9.10 0.57
N ALA A 111 -2.14 9.96 -0.44
CA ALA A 111 -1.41 9.60 -1.66
C ALA A 111 0.08 9.31 -1.41
N LEU A 112 0.72 10.05 -0.49
CA LEU A 112 2.12 9.82 -0.11
C LEU A 112 2.31 8.44 0.53
N HIS A 113 1.41 8.05 1.43
CA HIS A 113 1.42 6.72 2.04
C HIS A 113 1.31 5.60 1.00
N TRP A 114 0.50 5.80 -0.04
CA TRP A 114 0.42 4.85 -1.16
C TRP A 114 1.70 4.81 -1.98
N ALA A 115 2.35 5.94 -2.23
CA ALA A 115 3.65 5.98 -2.89
C ALA A 115 4.74 5.24 -2.09
N GLN A 116 4.74 5.35 -0.76
CA GLN A 116 5.68 4.62 0.11
C GLN A 116 5.49 3.09 0.06
N LYS A 117 4.27 2.61 -0.23
CA LYS A 117 4.00 1.17 -0.39
C LYS A 117 4.38 0.63 -1.76
N ASP A 118 4.40 1.48 -2.79
CA ASP A 118 4.69 1.10 -4.17
C ASP A 118 6.20 1.26 -4.48
N LYS A 119 6.93 0.15 -4.45
CA LYS A 119 8.39 0.14 -4.72
C LYS A 119 8.77 0.60 -6.13
N HIS A 120 7.81 0.64 -7.07
CA HIS A 120 8.06 1.02 -8.45
C HIS A 120 7.67 2.45 -8.76
N ASN A 121 6.74 3.04 -8.00
CA ASN A 121 6.23 4.38 -8.25
C ASN A 121 6.33 5.28 -7.02
N ARG A 122 7.38 6.10 -7.00
CA ARG A 122 7.72 7.03 -5.90
C ARG A 122 6.86 8.29 -5.85
N TYR A 123 5.85 8.42 -6.72
CA TYR A 123 4.86 9.48 -6.61
C TYR A 123 3.46 8.96 -6.88
N ARG A 124 2.46 9.56 -6.22
CA ARG A 124 1.05 9.27 -6.44
C ARG A 124 0.22 10.54 -6.44
N ILE A 125 -0.67 10.63 -7.43
CA ILE A 125 -1.75 11.61 -7.45
C ILE A 125 -2.95 10.98 -6.77
N PHE A 126 -3.50 11.68 -5.79
CA PHE A 126 -4.68 11.28 -5.09
C PHE A 126 -5.81 11.03 -6.08
N THR A 127 -6.57 9.98 -5.81
CA THR A 127 -7.86 9.75 -6.46
C THR A 127 -8.84 9.38 -5.36
N SER A 128 -10.11 9.76 -5.47
CA SER A 128 -11.14 9.41 -4.48
C SER A 128 -11.27 7.91 -4.24
N THR A 129 -10.88 7.08 -5.21
CA THR A 129 -10.75 5.63 -5.06
C THR A 129 -9.66 5.19 -4.08
N MET A 130 -8.61 5.99 -3.85
CA MET A 130 -7.56 5.71 -2.87
C MET A 130 -8.11 5.79 -1.45
N ASP A 131 -8.95 6.77 -1.14
CA ASP A 131 -9.55 6.87 0.20
C ASP A 131 -10.49 5.70 0.49
N ILE A 132 -11.27 5.26 -0.50
CA ILE A 132 -12.09 4.05 -0.38
C ILE A 132 -11.19 2.82 -0.15
N THR A 133 -10.07 2.71 -0.87
CA THR A 133 -9.15 1.58 -0.73
C THR A 133 -8.42 1.60 0.62
N SER A 134 -7.99 2.77 1.09
CA SER A 134 -7.37 2.97 2.40
C SER A 134 -8.35 2.61 3.53
N TYR A 135 -9.58 3.11 3.44
CA TYR A 135 -10.63 2.82 4.43
C TYR A 135 -11.01 1.34 4.42
N LYS A 136 -11.21 0.75 3.24
CA LYS A 136 -11.47 -0.69 3.09
C LYS A 136 -10.34 -1.49 3.73
N ARG A 137 -9.08 -1.20 3.38
CA ARG A 137 -7.93 -1.92 3.93
C ARG A 137 -7.87 -1.81 5.46
N PHE A 138 -8.03 -0.62 6.03
CA PHE A 138 -8.06 -0.43 7.48
C PHE A 138 -9.18 -1.25 8.14
N THR A 139 -10.37 -1.24 7.56
CA THR A 139 -11.52 -2.02 8.05
C THR A 139 -11.21 -3.51 8.00
N LEU A 140 -10.67 -4.00 6.88
CA LEU A 140 -10.29 -5.40 6.74
C LEU A 140 -9.20 -5.80 7.74
N GLU A 141 -8.16 -4.99 7.95
CA GLU A 141 -7.10 -5.31 8.93
C GLU A 141 -7.64 -5.41 10.36
N SER A 142 -8.59 -4.54 10.73
CA SER A 142 -9.27 -4.57 12.03
C SER A 142 -10.12 -5.84 12.17
N ASP A 143 -10.97 -6.12 11.17
CA ASP A 143 -11.96 -7.20 11.25
C ASP A 143 -11.34 -8.59 11.09
N LEU A 144 -10.23 -8.69 10.35
CA LEU A 144 -9.48 -9.94 10.14
C LEU A 144 -8.93 -10.53 11.45
N ARG A 145 -8.73 -9.72 12.50
CA ARG A 145 -8.30 -10.22 13.81
C ARG A 145 -9.36 -11.08 14.50
N ASN A 146 -10.63 -10.82 14.23
CA ASN A 146 -11.77 -11.50 14.87
C ASN A 146 -12.56 -12.38 13.89
N SER A 147 -12.17 -12.42 12.62
CA SER A 147 -12.95 -13.08 11.56
C SER A 147 -13.10 -14.60 11.76
N LEU A 148 -12.13 -15.25 12.40
CA LEU A 148 -12.20 -16.66 12.80
C LEU A 148 -13.30 -16.88 13.85
N ASP A 149 -13.30 -16.08 14.92
CA ASP A 149 -14.29 -16.16 16.01
C ASP A 149 -15.70 -15.80 15.52
N LEU A 150 -15.78 -14.89 14.54
CA LEU A 150 -17.02 -14.48 13.88
C LEU A 150 -17.48 -15.42 12.77
N HIS A 151 -16.80 -16.55 12.56
CA HIS A 151 -17.16 -17.59 11.58
C HIS A 151 -17.31 -17.05 10.15
N GLN A 152 -16.43 -16.11 9.77
CA GLN A 152 -16.52 -15.44 8.47
C GLN A 152 -15.76 -16.17 7.36
N PHE A 153 -15.02 -17.23 7.67
CA PHE A 153 -14.27 -18.00 6.69
C PHE A 153 -15.01 -19.25 6.22
N ASP A 154 -14.93 -19.51 4.93
CA ASP A 154 -15.38 -20.74 4.28
C ASP A 154 -14.26 -21.39 3.48
N LEU A 155 -14.39 -22.71 3.25
CA LEU A 155 -13.53 -23.46 2.34
C LEU A 155 -14.31 -23.89 1.11
N TYR A 156 -13.77 -23.53 -0.05
CA TYR A 156 -14.21 -24.00 -1.36
C TYR A 156 -13.26 -25.07 -1.84
N TYR A 157 -13.73 -25.97 -2.71
CA TYR A 157 -12.90 -27.07 -3.22
C TYR A 157 -12.83 -27.06 -4.74
N GLN A 158 -11.62 -26.97 -5.28
CA GLN A 158 -11.39 -27.10 -6.71
C GLN A 158 -10.93 -28.53 -7.05
N PRO A 159 -11.64 -29.30 -7.89
CA PRO A 159 -11.26 -30.66 -8.26
C PRO A 159 -9.93 -30.70 -9.01
N LYS A 160 -9.12 -31.73 -8.72
CA LYS A 160 -7.95 -32.12 -9.51
C LYS A 160 -8.32 -33.37 -10.30
N VAL A 161 -8.22 -33.29 -11.62
CA VAL A 161 -8.61 -34.36 -12.55
C VAL A 161 -7.36 -34.96 -13.17
N ASP A 162 -7.29 -36.28 -13.20
CA ASP A 162 -6.28 -37.02 -13.94
C ASP A 162 -6.62 -36.97 -15.45
N LEU A 163 -5.68 -36.49 -16.27
CA LEU A 163 -5.92 -36.24 -17.69
C LEU A 163 -6.04 -37.53 -18.53
N LEU A 164 -5.47 -38.64 -18.06
CA LEU A 164 -5.48 -39.91 -18.79
C LEU A 164 -6.80 -40.67 -18.53
N THR A 165 -7.30 -40.60 -17.30
CA THR A 165 -8.47 -41.36 -16.84
C THR A 165 -9.74 -40.50 -16.77
N ASN A 166 -9.60 -39.18 -16.83
CA ASN A 166 -10.64 -38.19 -16.63
C ASN A 166 -11.38 -38.35 -15.27
N GLN A 167 -10.71 -38.94 -14.29
CA GLN A 167 -11.23 -39.15 -12.93
C GLN A 167 -10.75 -38.06 -11.98
N ILE A 168 -11.58 -37.71 -11.00
CA ILE A 168 -11.17 -36.81 -9.91
C ILE A 168 -10.21 -37.58 -8.99
N VAL A 169 -8.98 -37.08 -8.86
CA VAL A 169 -7.93 -37.67 -8.02
C VAL A 169 -7.68 -36.90 -6.71
N GLY A 170 -8.29 -35.72 -6.57
CA GLY A 170 -8.20 -34.92 -5.36
C GLY A 170 -8.92 -33.58 -5.49
N ALA A 171 -8.73 -32.72 -4.50
CA ALA A 171 -9.24 -31.35 -4.53
C ALA A 171 -8.28 -30.40 -3.78
N GLU A 172 -8.25 -29.14 -4.22
CA GLU A 172 -7.57 -28.05 -3.52
C GLU A 172 -8.56 -27.30 -2.63
N ALA A 173 -8.22 -27.12 -1.36
CA ALA A 173 -8.99 -26.29 -0.44
C ALA A 173 -8.62 -24.82 -0.65
N LEU A 174 -9.61 -23.99 -0.97
CA LEU A 174 -9.47 -22.58 -1.26
C LEU A 174 -10.27 -21.78 -0.23
N ILE A 175 -9.57 -21.09 0.67
CA ILE A 175 -10.21 -20.25 1.68
C ILE A 175 -10.94 -19.08 1.03
N ARG A 176 -12.05 -18.67 1.62
CA ARG A 176 -12.84 -17.50 1.25
C ARG A 176 -13.25 -16.76 2.50
N TRP A 177 -13.18 -15.43 2.46
CA TRP A 177 -13.61 -14.59 3.57
C TRP A 177 -14.91 -13.88 3.20
N ASN A 178 -15.99 -14.22 3.89
CA ASN A 178 -17.29 -13.59 3.76
C ASN A 178 -17.40 -12.42 4.75
N HIS A 179 -17.01 -11.23 4.30
CA HIS A 179 -17.09 -10.02 5.10
C HIS A 179 -18.55 -9.52 5.16
N PRO A 180 -19.07 -9.11 6.33
CA PRO A 180 -20.45 -8.64 6.47
C PRO A 180 -20.75 -7.41 5.61
N GLU A 181 -19.82 -6.46 5.55
CA GLU A 181 -19.99 -5.22 4.77
C GLU A 181 -19.48 -5.30 3.32
N TRP A 182 -18.34 -5.95 3.10
CA TRP A 182 -17.65 -5.93 1.80
C TRP A 182 -17.87 -7.19 0.95
N GLY A 183 -18.66 -8.14 1.44
CA GLY A 183 -18.97 -9.39 0.75
C GLY A 183 -17.78 -10.34 0.68
N LEU A 184 -17.69 -11.10 -0.41
CA LEU A 184 -16.66 -12.12 -0.59
C LEU A 184 -15.30 -11.47 -0.92
N ILE A 185 -14.35 -11.57 0.00
CA ILE A 185 -12.98 -11.04 -0.15
C ILE A 185 -12.04 -12.15 -0.65
N SER A 186 -11.25 -11.80 -1.68
CA SER A 186 -10.29 -12.71 -2.29
C SER A 186 -9.11 -13.01 -1.36
N PRO A 187 -8.58 -14.24 -1.35
CA PRO A 187 -7.31 -14.57 -0.68
C PRO A 187 -6.15 -13.65 -1.07
N THR A 188 -6.09 -13.22 -2.33
CA THR A 188 -5.05 -12.29 -2.79
C THR A 188 -5.11 -10.92 -2.11
N GLU A 189 -6.28 -10.54 -1.57
CA GLU A 189 -6.48 -9.28 -0.87
C GLU A 189 -6.19 -9.42 0.64
N PHE A 190 -6.68 -10.47 1.30
CA PHE A 190 -6.56 -10.58 2.76
C PHE A 190 -5.36 -11.38 3.27
N ILE A 191 -4.74 -12.27 2.47
CA ILE A 191 -3.55 -13.01 2.90
C ILE A 191 -2.37 -12.07 3.22
N PRO A 192 -2.03 -11.07 2.37
CA PRO A 192 -0.98 -10.11 2.71
C PRO A 192 -1.26 -9.36 4.02
N LEU A 193 -2.52 -9.00 4.27
CA LEU A 193 -2.93 -8.36 5.52
C LEU A 193 -2.74 -9.30 6.72
N ALA A 194 -3.14 -10.56 6.58
CA ALA A 194 -2.98 -11.58 7.61
C ALA A 194 -1.50 -11.83 7.97
N GLU A 195 -0.62 -11.78 6.98
CA GLU A 195 0.84 -11.88 7.17
C GLU A 195 1.37 -10.66 7.94
N GLU A 196 0.99 -9.45 7.51
CA GLU A 196 1.40 -8.19 8.14
C GLU A 196 0.97 -8.11 9.62
N ILE A 197 -0.26 -8.52 9.94
CA ILE A 197 -0.80 -8.46 11.32
C ILE A 197 -0.50 -9.73 12.13
N GLY A 198 0.15 -10.74 11.53
CA GLY A 198 0.64 -11.93 12.20
C GLY A 198 -0.42 -12.99 12.56
N VAL A 199 -1.57 -13.00 11.88
CA VAL A 199 -2.67 -13.96 12.14
C VAL A 199 -2.65 -15.20 11.24
N MET A 200 -1.77 -15.27 10.23
CA MET A 200 -1.73 -16.39 9.28
C MET A 200 -1.66 -17.76 9.95
N ARG A 201 -0.87 -17.91 11.02
CA ARG A 201 -0.76 -19.19 11.74
C ARG A 201 -2.11 -19.70 12.27
N GLN A 202 -2.98 -18.82 12.73
CA GLN A 202 -4.31 -19.18 13.23
C GLN A 202 -5.23 -19.59 12.08
N ILE A 203 -5.14 -18.87 10.95
CA ILE A 203 -5.88 -19.16 9.73
C ILE A 203 -5.46 -20.52 9.17
N ASP A 204 -4.15 -20.79 9.05
CA ASP A 204 -3.62 -22.05 8.55
C ASP A 204 -4.12 -23.24 9.39
N HIS A 205 -4.03 -23.12 10.71
CA HIS A 205 -4.53 -24.14 11.62
C HIS A 205 -6.03 -24.39 11.44
N TRP A 206 -6.83 -23.32 11.32
CA TRP A 206 -8.26 -23.45 11.05
C TRP A 206 -8.56 -24.10 9.70
N ILE A 207 -7.79 -23.79 8.65
CA ILE A 207 -7.92 -24.42 7.31
C ILE A 207 -7.66 -25.92 7.42
N GLU A 208 -6.59 -26.32 8.10
CA GLU A 208 -6.23 -27.73 8.29
C GLU A 208 -7.33 -28.51 9.03
N GLU A 209 -7.76 -28.01 10.20
CA GLU A 209 -8.80 -28.65 10.99
C GLU A 209 -10.12 -28.75 10.24
N THR A 210 -10.51 -27.67 9.56
CA THR A 210 -11.77 -27.60 8.81
C THR A 210 -11.73 -28.54 7.61
N SER A 211 -10.62 -28.59 6.89
CA SER A 211 -10.43 -29.51 5.76
C SER A 211 -10.53 -30.97 6.20
N CYS A 212 -9.81 -31.36 7.25
CA CYS A 212 -9.88 -32.72 7.79
C CYS A 212 -11.30 -33.09 8.24
N ARG A 213 -12.00 -32.16 8.90
CA ARG A 213 -13.38 -32.35 9.33
C ARG A 213 -14.34 -32.51 8.16
N GLN A 214 -14.25 -31.68 7.11
CA GLN A 214 -15.12 -31.74 5.94
C GLN A 214 -14.88 -33.00 5.09
N ILE A 215 -13.62 -33.44 4.97
CA ILE A 215 -13.26 -34.73 4.36
C ILE A 215 -13.92 -35.89 5.11
N ARG A 216 -13.81 -35.90 6.45
CA ARG A 216 -14.43 -36.95 7.29
C ARG A 216 -15.96 -37.00 7.15
N LEU A 217 -16.60 -35.84 7.01
CA LEU A 217 -18.05 -35.72 6.87
C LEU A 217 -18.56 -35.95 5.44
N GLY A 218 -17.69 -36.21 4.46
CA GLY A 218 -18.06 -36.45 3.08
C GLY A 218 -18.56 -35.23 2.30
N ARG A 219 -18.52 -34.03 2.91
CA ARG A 219 -19.04 -32.77 2.33
C ARG A 219 -18.21 -32.26 1.14
N THR A 220 -17.03 -32.82 0.93
CA THR A 220 -16.20 -32.53 -0.25
C THR A 220 -16.84 -33.05 -1.55
N ARG A 221 -17.66 -34.11 -1.51
CA ARG A 221 -18.31 -34.67 -2.71
C ARG A 221 -19.41 -33.79 -3.28
N ASP A 222 -20.15 -33.09 -2.43
CA ASP A 222 -21.25 -32.20 -2.86
C ASP A 222 -20.71 -30.93 -3.54
N CYS A 223 -19.58 -30.40 -3.06
CA CYS A 223 -18.91 -29.23 -3.65
C CYS A 223 -18.21 -29.54 -4.99
N LEU A 224 -17.74 -30.78 -5.21
CA LEU A 224 -17.09 -31.18 -6.46
C LEU A 224 -18.09 -31.31 -7.63
N ASN A 225 -19.39 -31.45 -7.33
CA ASN A 225 -20.47 -31.53 -8.33
C ASN A 225 -21.15 -30.18 -8.61
N SER A 226 -20.97 -29.17 -7.76
CA SER A 226 -21.43 -27.81 -8.04
C SER A 226 -20.45 -27.13 -8.98
N ARG A 227 -20.85 -26.92 -10.23
CA ARG A 227 -20.10 -26.11 -11.20
C ARG A 227 -19.79 -24.75 -10.58
N SER A 228 -18.51 -24.42 -10.45
CA SER A 228 -18.06 -23.06 -10.18
C SER A 228 -18.71 -22.12 -11.21
N PRO A 229 -19.27 -20.97 -10.80
CA PRO A 229 -19.57 -19.92 -11.77
C PRO A 229 -18.23 -19.50 -12.38
N SER A 230 -18.14 -19.60 -13.70
CA SER A 230 -16.99 -19.11 -14.46
C SER A 230 -16.71 -17.65 -14.09
N ILE A 231 -15.43 -17.37 -13.83
CA ILE A 231 -14.88 -16.01 -13.72
C ILE A 231 -15.08 -15.29 -15.06
#